data_AF-A0A820P3N1-F1
#
_entry.id   AF-A0A820P3N1-F1
#
_cell.length_a   1.000
_cell.length_b   1.000
_cell.length_c   1.000
_cell.angle_alpha   90.00
_cell.angle_beta   90.00
_cell.angle_gamma   90.00
#
_symmetry.space_group_name_H-M   'P 1'
#
loop_
_entity.id
_entity.type
_entity.pdbx_description
1 polymer ?
#
loop_
_entity_poly.entity_id
_entity_poly.type
_entity_poly.pdbx_seq_one_letter_code
_entity_poly.pdbx_strand_id
1 'polypeptide(L)'
;SLTNHYETECLSTHLTSFAGGFIVLPEPINWSYVFANAGFLKNKTIYLTVICISTAYIILMIFGRFKDKKDIEKLGVTPLPDNDKSDQYYYQIIVFTGQRANSGTQSKVHFILSSDNDETRVRTFSDPHRKILQRGGVDSFIMSVPK
;
A
#
# COMPACT_ATOMS: atom_id res chain seq x y z
N SER A 1 49.36 -19.41 -11.90
CA SER A 1 48.21 -19.01 -11.07
C SER A 1 48.67 -18.76 -9.65
N LEU A 2 48.44 -17.56 -9.13
CA LEU A 2 48.99 -17.05 -7.86
C LEU A 2 47.88 -16.55 -6.91
N THR A 3 46.68 -17.13 -6.93
CA THR A 3 45.61 -16.76 -5.99
C THR A 3 45.84 -17.39 -4.61
N ASN A 4 45.85 -16.59 -3.52
CA ASN A 4 45.92 -17.05 -2.13
C ASN A 4 44.75 -16.45 -1.31
N HIS A 5 44.50 -16.95 -0.10
CA HIS A 5 43.45 -16.52 0.82
C HIS A 5 43.47 -15.02 1.17
N TYR A 6 44.59 -14.33 0.96
CA TYR A 6 44.73 -12.91 1.26
C TYR A 6 44.74 -12.00 0.03
N GLU A 7 44.90 -12.55 -1.19
CA GLU A 7 44.93 -11.76 -2.42
C GLU A 7 44.30 -12.51 -3.59
N THR A 8 43.36 -11.84 -4.27
CA THR A 8 42.70 -12.34 -5.46
C THR A 8 43.18 -11.56 -6.68
N GLU A 9 43.92 -12.20 -7.58
CA GLU A 9 44.29 -11.60 -8.86
C GLU A 9 43.19 -11.82 -9.92
N CYS A 10 42.67 -10.73 -10.48
CA CYS A 10 41.71 -10.76 -11.59
C CYS A 10 42.43 -10.46 -12.91
N LEU A 11 42.60 -11.48 -13.75
CA LEU A 11 43.23 -11.38 -15.07
C LEU A 11 42.22 -11.02 -16.18
N SER A 12 41.02 -10.54 -15.84
CA SER A 12 40.05 -10.16 -16.85
C SER A 12 40.45 -8.85 -17.52
N THR A 13 40.78 -8.91 -18.80
CA THR A 13 40.90 -7.74 -19.68
C THR A 13 39.55 -7.33 -20.29
N HIS A 14 38.48 -8.08 -19.98
CA HIS A 14 37.14 -7.81 -20.47
C HIS A 14 36.34 -7.00 -19.46
N LEU A 15 36.35 -5.68 -19.65
CA LEU A 15 35.51 -4.73 -18.93
C LEU A 15 34.06 -4.82 -19.44
N THR A 16 33.31 -5.83 -19.00
CA THR A 16 31.85 -5.85 -19.21
C THR A 16 31.19 -4.98 -18.16
N SER A 17 31.09 -3.68 -18.47
CA SER A 17 30.20 -2.77 -17.76
C SER A 17 28.76 -3.23 -17.97
N PHE A 18 28.19 -3.96 -17.00
CA PHE A 18 26.74 -4.21 -16.93
C PHE A 18 26.02 -3.02 -16.27
N ALA A 19 26.36 -1.80 -16.68
CA ALA A 19 25.73 -0.57 -16.24
C ALA A 19 25.31 0.26 -17.45
N GLY A 20 24.03 0.14 -17.82
CA GLY A 20 23.21 1.20 -18.42
C GLY A 20 23.80 1.95 -19.63
N GLY A 21 24.21 1.24 -20.67
CA GLY A 21 24.96 1.83 -21.79
C GLY A 21 24.26 1.92 -23.15
N PHE A 22 22.93 1.84 -23.26
CA PHE A 22 22.24 2.12 -24.53
C PHE A 22 20.83 2.67 -24.30
N ILE A 23 20.71 3.83 -23.67
CA ILE A 23 19.52 4.66 -23.91
C ILE A 23 19.82 5.46 -25.17
N VAL A 24 19.65 4.83 -26.33
CA VAL A 24 19.47 5.61 -27.55
C VAL A 24 18.20 6.43 -27.34
N LEU A 25 18.36 7.74 -27.19
CA LEU A 25 17.23 8.65 -27.09
C LEU A 25 16.41 8.47 -28.37
N PRO A 26 15.11 8.09 -28.28
CA PRO A 26 14.28 8.00 -29.47
C PRO A 26 14.26 9.35 -30.17
N GLU A 27 14.14 9.35 -31.50
CA GLU A 27 14.00 10.59 -32.25
C GLU A 27 12.84 11.42 -31.67
N PRO A 28 13.02 12.74 -31.52
CA PRO A 28 11.97 13.60 -31.01
C PRO A 28 10.73 13.47 -31.89
N ILE A 29 9.56 13.42 -31.24
CA ILE A 29 8.29 13.22 -31.95
C ILE A 29 8.11 14.34 -32.98
N ASN A 30 8.05 13.95 -34.26
CA ASN A 30 7.77 14.89 -35.34
C ASN A 30 6.27 15.19 -35.40
N TRP A 31 5.85 16.22 -34.66
CA TRP A 31 4.45 16.64 -34.59
C TRP A 31 3.88 17.08 -35.93
N SER A 32 4.67 17.65 -36.84
CA SER A 32 4.16 18.07 -38.16
C SER A 32 3.76 16.88 -39.02
N TYR A 33 4.54 15.79 -38.98
CA TYR A 33 4.19 14.53 -39.64
C TYR A 33 2.96 13.86 -39.03
N VAL A 34 2.86 13.87 -37.69
CA VAL A 34 1.71 13.31 -36.95
C VAL A 34 0.42 14.04 -37.34
N PHE A 35 0.43 15.37 -37.34
CA PHE A 35 -0.75 16.17 -37.71
C PHE A 35 -1.07 16.10 -39.20
N ALA A 36 -0.07 16.05 -40.07
CA ALA A 36 -0.27 15.84 -41.51
C ALA A 36 -0.94 14.50 -41.83
N ASN A 37 -0.75 13.49 -40.99
CA ASN A 37 -1.33 12.16 -41.12
C ASN A 37 -2.46 11.87 -40.11
N ALA A 38 -3.02 12.89 -39.45
CA ALA A 38 -4.08 12.74 -38.44
C ALA A 38 -5.47 12.44 -39.03
N GLY A 39 -5.55 11.91 -40.25
CA GLY A 39 -6.82 11.54 -40.87
C GLY A 39 -7.44 10.31 -40.18
N PHE A 40 -8.61 10.49 -39.55
CA PHE A 40 -9.30 9.43 -38.80
C PHE A 40 -9.55 8.15 -39.63
N LEU A 41 -9.92 8.30 -40.90
CA LEU A 41 -10.19 7.19 -41.81
C LEU A 41 -8.91 6.51 -42.35
N LYS A 42 -7.81 7.27 -42.49
CA LYS A 42 -6.53 6.73 -42.99
C LYS A 42 -5.81 5.89 -41.94
N ASN A 43 -5.93 6.25 -40.67
CA ASN A 43 -5.17 5.65 -39.57
C ASN A 43 -6.08 5.08 -38.47
N LYS A 44 -7.15 4.38 -38.87
CA LYS A 44 -8.18 3.83 -37.98
C LYS A 44 -7.62 3.03 -36.79
N THR A 45 -6.57 2.25 -37.00
CA THR A 45 -5.93 1.42 -35.97
C THR A 45 -5.37 2.27 -34.83
N ILE A 46 -4.72 3.41 -35.12
CA ILE A 46 -4.14 4.30 -34.12
C ILE A 46 -5.24 4.92 -33.26
N TYR A 47 -6.31 5.40 -33.89
CA TYR A 47 -7.43 5.99 -33.14
C TYR A 47 -8.15 4.95 -32.29
N LEU A 48 -8.33 3.73 -32.81
CA LEU A 48 -8.94 2.64 -32.06
C LEU A 48 -8.11 2.28 -30.81
N THR A 49 -6.80 2.13 -30.95
CA THR A 49 -5.93 1.82 -29.81
C THR A 49 -5.91 2.94 -28.77
N VAL A 50 -5.84 4.20 -29.21
CA VAL A 50 -5.91 5.37 -28.31
C VAL A 50 -7.24 5.42 -27.57
N ILE A 51 -8.37 5.20 -28.23
CA ILE A 51 -9.70 5.18 -27.60
C ILE A 51 -9.79 4.03 -26.60
N CYS A 52 -9.35 2.83 -26.96
CA CYS A 52 -9.37 1.67 -26.05
C CYS A 52 -8.53 1.92 -24.80
N ILE A 53 -7.29 2.40 -24.96
CA ILE A 53 -6.39 2.70 -23.84
C ILE A 53 -6.98 3.82 -22.97
N SER A 54 -7.49 4.89 -23.59
CA SER A 54 -8.11 6.00 -22.85
C SER A 54 -9.32 5.54 -22.06
N THR A 55 -10.16 4.68 -22.64
CA THR A 55 -11.34 4.12 -21.97
C THR A 55 -10.95 3.23 -20.80
N ALA A 56 -9.99 2.31 -20.99
CA ALA A 56 -9.47 1.46 -19.93
C ALA A 56 -8.87 2.30 -18.79
N TYR A 57 -8.13 3.35 -19.12
CA TYR A 57 -7.56 4.29 -18.15
C TYR A 57 -8.64 5.00 -17.34
N ILE A 58 -9.70 5.51 -17.98
CA ILE A 58 -10.83 6.15 -17.28
C ILE A 58 -11.51 5.16 -16.32
N ILE A 59 -11.72 3.91 -16.74
CA ILE A 59 -12.30 2.87 -15.88
C ILE A 59 -11.42 2.61 -14.66
N LEU A 60 -10.11 2.42 -14.85
CA LEU A 60 -9.16 2.22 -13.77
C LEU A 60 -9.09 3.44 -12.83
N MET A 61 -9.16 4.65 -13.38
CA MET A 61 -9.20 5.88 -12.59
C MET A 61 -10.45 5.94 -11.71
N ILE A 62 -11.63 5.62 -12.25
CA ILE A 62 -12.89 5.59 -11.48
C ILE A 62 -12.80 4.52 -10.39
N PHE A 63 -12.29 3.33 -10.70
CA PHE A 63 -12.11 2.26 -9.73
C PHE A 63 -11.12 2.65 -8.62
N GLY A 64 -9.98 3.25 -8.98
CA GLY A 64 -8.99 3.77 -8.04
C GLY A 64 -9.62 4.78 -7.09
N ARG A 65 -10.32 5.79 -7.64
CA ARG A 65 -11.05 6.80 -6.85
C ARG A 65 -12.06 6.18 -5.88
N PHE A 66 -12.77 5.12 -6.29
CA PHE A 66 -13.69 4.41 -5.40
C PHE A 66 -12.96 3.68 -4.27
N LYS A 67 -11.81 3.05 -4.56
CA LYS A 67 -10.98 2.38 -3.57
C LYS A 67 -10.33 3.37 -2.60
N ASP A 68 -9.83 4.50 -3.08
CA ASP A 68 -9.22 5.54 -2.26
C ASP A 68 -10.22 6.09 -1.24
N LYS A 69 -11.46 6.38 -1.67
CA LYS A 69 -12.53 6.82 -0.76
C LYS A 69 -12.81 5.81 0.35
N LYS A 70 -12.85 4.52 0.00
CA LYS A 70 -13.05 3.44 0.97
C LYS A 70 -11.85 3.25 1.91
N ASP A 71 -10.65 3.62 1.46
CA ASP A 71 -9.46 3.51 2.31
C ASP A 71 -9.38 4.68 3.31
N ILE A 72 -9.87 5.87 2.94
CA ILE A 72 -10.01 7.00 3.86
C ILE A 72 -10.91 6.65 5.06
N GLU A 73 -11.96 5.85 4.86
CA GLU A 73 -12.83 5.37 5.96
C GLU A 73 -12.07 4.50 6.98
N LYS A 74 -10.90 3.95 6.61
CA LYS A 74 -10.04 3.19 7.51
C LYS A 74 -8.97 4.06 8.17
N LEU A 75 -8.90 5.36 7.89
CA LEU A 75 -7.95 6.24 8.56
C LEU A 75 -8.52 6.68 9.91
N GLY A 76 -7.66 6.70 10.93
CA GLY A 76 -8.00 7.19 12.25
C GLY A 76 -7.85 6.15 13.36
N VAL A 77 -7.83 6.66 14.58
CA VAL A 77 -7.71 5.88 15.81
C VAL A 77 -9.06 5.88 16.52
N THR A 78 -9.56 4.69 16.84
CA THR A 78 -10.89 4.51 17.41
C THR A 78 -10.81 4.40 18.93
N PRO A 79 -11.48 5.27 19.70
CA PRO A 79 -11.55 5.09 21.15
C PRO A 79 -12.33 3.82 21.48
N LEU A 80 -11.86 3.04 22.47
CA LEU A 80 -12.62 1.90 22.96
C LEU A 80 -13.96 2.36 23.57
N PRO A 81 -15.02 1.55 23.45
CA PRO A 81 -16.38 1.94 23.84
C PRO A 81 -16.54 2.21 25.34
N ASP A 82 -15.65 1.66 26.16
CA ASP A 82 -15.64 1.72 27.62
C ASP A 82 -14.53 2.66 28.16
N ASN A 83 -14.05 3.59 27.33
CA ASN A 83 -13.17 4.67 27.77
C ASN A 83 -13.95 5.73 28.57
N ASP A 84 -13.34 6.24 29.64
CA ASP A 84 -13.85 7.37 30.41
C ASP A 84 -13.04 8.65 30.11
N LYS A 85 -13.71 9.80 30.19
CA LYS A 85 -13.07 11.12 30.07
C LYS A 85 -12.27 11.49 31.32
N SER A 86 -12.55 10.87 32.48
CA SER A 86 -11.81 11.09 33.72
C SER A 86 -10.48 10.33 33.79
N ASP A 87 -10.28 9.35 32.91
CA ASP A 87 -9.06 8.55 32.85
C ASP A 87 -7.86 9.40 32.45
N GLN A 88 -6.69 9.08 33.01
CA GLN A 88 -5.48 9.91 32.83
C GLN A 88 -4.40 9.26 31.97
N TYR A 89 -4.45 7.94 31.81
CA TYR A 89 -3.48 7.21 30.99
C TYR A 89 -4.15 6.73 29.70
N TYR A 90 -3.47 6.95 28.58
CA TYR A 90 -3.94 6.57 27.26
C TYR A 90 -2.91 5.67 26.57
N TYR A 91 -3.38 4.51 26.11
CA TYR A 91 -2.59 3.55 25.37
C TYR A 91 -3.11 3.46 23.95
N GLN A 92 -2.21 3.60 22.97
CA GLN A 92 -2.53 3.27 21.59
C GLN A 92 -2.25 1.79 21.33
N ILE A 93 -3.28 1.07 20.89
CA ILE A 93 -3.19 -0.35 20.56
C ILE A 93 -3.31 -0.48 19.04
N ILE A 94 -2.30 -1.04 18.40
CA ILE A 94 -2.27 -1.25 16.95
C ILE A 94 -2.34 -2.75 16.69
N VAL A 95 -3.38 -3.19 15.99
CA VAL A 95 -3.60 -4.60 15.67
C VAL A 95 -3.29 -4.84 14.19
N PHE A 96 -2.31 -5.70 13.93
CA PHE A 96 -1.96 -6.13 12.59
C PHE A 96 -2.62 -7.47 12.28
N THR A 97 -3.52 -7.49 11.30
CA THR A 97 -4.15 -8.73 10.85
C THR A 97 -3.37 -9.30 9.67
N GLY A 98 -3.02 -10.59 9.74
CA GLY A 98 -2.16 -11.23 8.74
C GLY A 98 -2.73 -11.18 7.30
N GLN A 99 -1.88 -11.43 6.31
CA GLN A 99 -2.24 -11.39 4.88
C GLN A 99 -2.71 -12.74 4.31
N ARG A 100 -2.65 -13.83 5.09
CA ARG A 100 -3.08 -15.17 4.65
C ARG A 100 -4.58 -15.21 4.37
N ALA A 101 -5.03 -16.09 3.49
CA ALA A 101 -6.46 -16.36 3.33
C ALA A 101 -7.10 -16.72 4.68
N ASN A 102 -8.29 -16.17 4.95
CA ASN A 102 -9.06 -16.36 6.19
C ASN A 102 -8.38 -15.87 7.49
N SER A 103 -7.42 -14.95 7.40
CA SER A 103 -6.79 -14.34 8.58
C SER A 103 -7.65 -13.29 9.28
N GLY A 104 -8.61 -12.68 8.56
CA GLY A 104 -9.53 -11.70 9.14
C GLY A 104 -10.68 -12.37 9.89
N THR A 105 -11.31 -11.63 10.79
CA THR A 105 -12.44 -12.11 11.60
C THR A 105 -13.61 -11.14 11.61
N GLN A 106 -14.80 -11.65 11.88
CA GLN A 106 -16.01 -10.87 12.19
C GLN A 106 -16.47 -11.08 13.64
N SER A 107 -15.75 -11.90 14.40
CA SER A 107 -16.03 -12.13 15.82
C SER A 107 -15.76 -10.88 16.65
N LYS A 108 -16.47 -10.75 17.77
CA LYS A 108 -16.10 -9.78 18.81
C LYS A 108 -14.84 -10.27 19.51
N VAL A 109 -13.78 -9.48 19.45
CA VAL A 109 -12.51 -9.80 20.08
C VAL A 109 -12.36 -8.97 21.34
N HIS A 110 -12.02 -9.67 22.42
CA HIS A 110 -11.85 -9.12 23.76
C HIS A 110 -10.42 -9.36 24.24
N PHE A 111 -9.93 -8.49 25.10
CA PHE A 111 -8.61 -8.65 25.72
C PHE A 111 -8.60 -8.08 27.14
N ILE A 112 -7.61 -8.48 27.92
CA ILE A 112 -7.29 -7.94 29.24
C ILE A 112 -5.82 -7.52 29.17
N LEU A 113 -5.51 -6.31 29.65
CA LEU A 113 -4.15 -5.85 29.82
C LEU A 113 -3.75 -6.03 31.28
N SER A 114 -2.77 -6.90 31.54
CA SER A 114 -2.22 -7.13 32.88
C SER A 114 -0.88 -6.41 33.04
N SER A 115 -0.68 -5.79 34.20
CA SER A 115 0.55 -5.18 34.69
C SER A 115 1.03 -5.94 35.94
N ASP A 116 2.19 -5.58 36.47
CA ASP A 116 2.76 -6.23 37.66
C ASP A 116 1.87 -6.06 38.92
N ASN A 117 1.12 -4.96 38.99
CA ASN A 117 0.33 -4.59 40.17
C ASN A 117 -1.19 -4.58 39.94
N ASP A 118 -1.67 -4.65 38.69
CA ASP A 118 -3.10 -4.54 38.38
C ASP A 118 -3.44 -5.08 36.98
N GLU A 119 -4.72 -5.29 36.70
CA GLU A 119 -5.23 -5.65 35.38
C GLU A 119 -6.44 -4.81 34.98
N THR A 120 -6.61 -4.59 33.67
CA THR A 120 -7.82 -3.93 33.17
C THR A 120 -9.02 -4.88 33.23
N ARG A 121 -10.22 -4.33 33.35
CA ARG A 121 -11.45 -5.04 32.96
C ARG A 121 -11.37 -5.56 31.52
N VAL A 122 -12.28 -6.47 31.16
CA VAL A 122 -12.41 -6.97 29.78
C VAL A 122 -12.63 -5.81 28.82
N ARG A 123 -11.65 -5.56 27.96
CA ARG A 123 -11.70 -4.55 26.90
C ARG A 123 -12.18 -5.18 25.61
N THR A 124 -12.84 -4.41 24.75
CA THR A 124 -13.43 -4.92 23.50
C THR A 124 -12.98 -4.07 22.33
N PHE A 125 -12.38 -4.69 21.30
CA PHE A 125 -12.14 -3.99 20.04
C PHE A 125 -13.49 -3.77 19.33
N SER A 126 -13.80 -2.51 19.05
CA SER A 126 -15.04 -2.13 18.38
C SER A 126 -14.86 -0.83 17.60
N ASP A 127 -15.54 -0.72 16.47
CA ASP A 127 -15.60 0.49 15.67
C ASP A 127 -16.99 0.62 15.03
N PRO A 128 -17.70 1.76 15.22
CA PRO A 128 -19.05 1.93 14.69
C PRO A 128 -19.08 2.26 13.19
N HIS A 129 -17.96 2.68 12.59
CA HIS A 129 -17.92 3.21 11.23
C HIS A 129 -17.26 2.24 10.24
N ARG A 130 -16.23 1.49 10.66
CA ARG A 130 -15.48 0.58 9.78
C ARG A 130 -15.48 -0.86 10.30
N LYS A 131 -15.30 -1.80 9.36
CA LYS A 131 -15.01 -3.20 9.71
C LYS A 131 -13.56 -3.31 10.17
N ILE A 132 -13.36 -3.75 11.40
CA ILE A 132 -12.05 -3.99 12.03
C ILE A 132 -11.61 -5.45 11.86
N LEU A 133 -10.33 -5.72 12.11
CA LEU A 133 -9.71 -7.04 12.14
C LEU A 133 -9.86 -7.80 10.81
N GLN A 134 -9.81 -7.05 9.70
CA GLN A 134 -9.93 -7.60 8.35
C GLN A 134 -8.57 -8.06 7.83
N ARG A 135 -8.56 -9.07 6.96
CA ARG A 135 -7.34 -9.62 6.35
C ARG A 135 -6.46 -8.49 5.79
N GLY A 136 -5.20 -8.47 6.23
CA GLY A 136 -4.23 -7.47 5.80
C GLY A 136 -4.49 -6.05 6.28
N GLY A 137 -5.43 -5.88 7.21
CA GLY A 137 -5.77 -4.61 7.82
C GLY A 137 -4.87 -4.27 9.00
N VAL A 138 -4.79 -2.97 9.27
CA VAL A 138 -4.15 -2.40 10.46
C VAL A 138 -5.20 -1.53 11.14
N ASP A 139 -5.58 -1.90 12.35
CA ASP A 139 -6.60 -1.18 13.12
C ASP A 139 -5.94 -0.55 14.35
N SER A 140 -6.17 0.75 14.55
CA SER A 140 -5.62 1.50 15.68
C SER A 140 -6.72 1.89 16.65
N PHE A 141 -6.51 1.64 17.93
CA PHE A 141 -7.45 1.95 19.00
C PHE A 141 -6.78 2.78 20.11
N ILE A 142 -7.55 3.64 20.78
CA ILE A 142 -7.13 4.29 22.03
C ILE A 142 -7.86 3.63 23.20
N MET A 143 -7.09 3.17 24.17
CA MET A 143 -7.56 2.63 25.44
C MET A 143 -7.21 3.61 26.57
N SER A 144 -8.21 4.08 27.32
CA SER A 144 -7.99 4.90 28.52
C SER A 144 -8.04 4.04 29.79
N VAL A 145 -7.24 4.37 30.80
CA VAL A 145 -7.31 3.71 32.11
C VAL A 145 -7.18 4.73 33.24
N PRO A 146 -7.81 4.46 34.41
CA PRO A 146 -7.64 5.27 35.60
C PRO A 146 -6.20 5.21 36.12
N LYS A 147 -5.90 6.09 37.09
CA LYS A 147 -4.57 6.20 37.67
C LYS A 147 -4.20 5.01 38.55
#